data_AF-A0AA51JN23-F1
#
_entry.id   AF-A0AA51JN23-F1
#
_cell.length_a   1.000
_cell.length_b   1.000
_cell.length_c   1.000
_cell.angle_alpha   90.00
_cell.angle_beta   90.00
_cell.angle_gamma   90.00
#
_symmetry.space_group_name_H-M   'P 1'
#
loop_
_entity.id
_entity.type
_entity.pdbx_description
1 polymer ?
#
loop_
_entity_poly.entity_id
_entity_poly.type
_entity_poly.pdbx_seq_one_letter_code
_entity_poly.pdbx_strand_id
1 'polypeptide(L)' 'DIGLECAGFLNSLGFSSTVLVRSVPLRGFDQQMAAMVTNEMQEKGVVFHHKCVPLSIEKLESGQLKARWVNTETQE' A
#
# COMPACT_ATOMS: atom_id res chain seq x y z
N ASP A 1 5.63 4.48 8.14
CA ASP A 1 7.07 4.70 7.86
C ASP A 1 7.67 3.40 7.35
N ILE A 2 7.87 2.39 8.19
CA ILE A 2 8.46 1.08 7.82
C ILE A 2 7.81 0.45 6.58
N GLY A 3 6.48 0.46 6.48
CA GLY A 3 5.78 -0.10 5.32
C GLY A 3 6.10 0.58 3.99
N LEU A 4 6.36 1.89 3.99
CA LEU A 4 6.71 2.63 2.77
C LEU A 4 8.16 2.34 2.35
N GLU A 5 9.08 2.23 3.30
CA GLU A 5 10.47 1.84 3.04
C GLU A 5 10.55 0.46 2.40
N CYS A 6 9.85 -0.53 2.98
CA CYS A 6 9.77 -1.88 2.43
C CYS A 6 9.18 -1.90 1.01
N ALA A 7 8.08 -1.19 0.79
CA ALA A 7 7.46 -1.11 -0.54
C ALA A 7 8.40 -0.46 -1.57
N GLY A 8 9.08 0.63 -1.19
CA GLY A 8 10.06 1.29 -2.06
C GLY A 8 11.23 0.39 -2.43
N PHE A 9 11.80 -0.31 -1.45
CA PHE A 9 12.91 -1.24 -1.67
C PHE A 9 12.49 -2.43 -2.54
N LEU A 10 11.37 -3.09 -2.22
CA LEU A 10 10.86 -4.22 -3.03
C LEU A 10 10.58 -3.79 -4.47
N ASN A 11 9.96 -2.63 -4.66
CA ASN A 11 9.73 -2.06 -5.99
C ASN A 11 11.04 -1.80 -6.74
N SER A 12 12.07 -1.25 -6.08
CA SER A 12 13.38 -1.01 -6.69
C SER A 12 14.12 -2.30 -7.11
N LEU A 13 13.80 -3.42 -6.47
CA LEU A 13 14.31 -4.75 -6.84
C LEU A 13 13.51 -5.43 -7.96
N GLY A 14 12.48 -4.76 -8.50
CA GLY A 14 11.64 -5.29 -9.57
C GLY A 14 10.43 -6.10 -9.11
N PHE A 15 10.10 -6.10 -7.82
CA PHE A 15 8.88 -6.73 -7.32
C PHE A 15 7.70 -5.76 -7.38
N SER A 16 6.56 -6.24 -7.88
CA SER A 16 5.30 -5.47 -7.82
C SER A 16 4.91 -5.22 -6.36
N SER A 17 4.75 -3.95 -6.00
CA SER A 17 4.49 -3.53 -4.62
C SER A 17 3.23 -2.67 -4.53
N THR A 18 2.33 -3.06 -3.64
CA THR A 18 1.07 -2.35 -3.37
C THR A 18 0.95 -2.04 -1.88
N VAL A 19 0.59 -0.80 -1.54
CA VAL A 19 0.40 -0.32 -0.17
C VAL A 19 -1.08 -0.04 0.08
N LEU A 20 -1.66 -0.70 1.08
CA LEU A 20 -2.99 -0.37 1.59
C LEU A 20 -2.86 0.65 2.73
N VAL A 21 -3.49 1.81 2.56
CA VAL A 21 -3.46 2.92 3.53
C VAL A 21 -4.80 3.01 4.23
N ARG A 22 -4.86 2.69 5.53
CA ARG A 22 -6.10 2.77 6.31
C ARG A 22 -6.65 4.20 6.42
N SER A 23 -5.79 5.19 6.68
CA SER A 23 -6.23 6.57 6.94
C SER A 23 -5.45 7.64 6.18
N VAL A 24 -4.18 7.81 6.54
CA VAL A 24 -3.23 8.79 5.97
C VAL A 24 -1.82 8.17 6.03
N PRO A 25 -0.97 8.38 5.03
CA PRO A 25 0.43 7.94 5.07
C PRO A 25 1.22 8.78 6.10
N LEU A 26 2.26 8.16 6.69
CA LEU A 26 3.19 8.83 7.63
C LEU A 26 2.46 9.66 8.72
N ARG A 27 1.47 9.07 9.39
CA ARG A 27 0.73 9.76 10.46
C ARG A 27 1.72 10.24 11.53
N GLY A 28 1.66 11.53 11.87
CA GLY A 28 2.56 12.19 12.81
C GLY A 28 3.67 13.00 12.15
N PHE A 29 3.80 12.92 10.82
CA PHE A 29 4.66 13.78 10.01
C PHE A 29 3.86 14.90 9.36
N ASP A 30 4.58 15.89 8.85
CA ASP A 30 4.02 16.91 7.97
C ASP A 30 3.32 16.24 6.77
N GLN A 31 2.04 16.58 6.58
CA GLN A 31 1.19 15.90 5.59
C GLN A 31 1.48 16.35 4.16
N GLN A 32 2.03 17.54 3.95
CA GLN A 32 2.49 17.97 2.64
C GLN A 32 3.73 17.17 2.23
N MET A 33 4.67 16.97 3.16
CA MET A 33 5.83 16.12 2.96
C MET A 33 5.42 14.66 2.73
N ALA A 34 4.45 14.15 3.48
CA ALA A 34 3.95 12.80 3.29
C ALA A 34 3.34 12.59 1.90
N ALA A 35 2.57 13.58 1.41
CA ALA A 35 2.01 13.53 0.06
C ALA A 35 3.11 13.55 -1.02
N MET A 36 4.15 14.37 -0.86
CA MET A 36 5.29 14.39 -1.80
C MET A 36 6.00 13.03 -1.86
N VAL A 37 6.24 12.40 -0.70
CA VAL A 37 6.86 11.07 -0.64
C VAL A 37 5.98 10.01 -1.32
N THR A 38 4.68 9.99 -1.04
CA THR A 38 3.80 8.98 -1.66
C THR A 38 3.63 9.20 -3.16
N ASN A 39 3.57 10.45 -3.63
CA ASN A 39 3.50 10.76 -5.05
C ASN A 39 4.75 10.27 -5.80
N GLU A 40 5.94 10.52 -5.26
CA GLU A 40 7.20 10.02 -5.82
C GLU A 40 7.23 8.48 -5.87
N MET A 41 6.71 7.80 -4.84
CA MET A 41 6.60 6.34 -4.83
C MET A 41 5.64 5.82 -5.90
N GLN A 42 4.52 6.51 -6.11
CA GLN A 42 3.56 6.19 -7.17
C GLN A 42 4.16 6.38 -8.57
N GLU A 43 4.90 7.48 -8.79
CA GLU A 43 5.63 7.71 -10.04
C GLU A 43 6.66 6.61 -10.33
N LYS A 44 7.25 6.04 -9.28
CA LYS A 44 8.17 4.88 -9.38
C LYS A 44 7.48 3.53 -9.52
N GLY A 45 6.15 3.47 -9.52
CA GLY A 45 5.38 2.26 -9.78
C GLY A 45 4.80 1.56 -8.54
N VAL A 46 4.95 2.11 -7.34
CA VAL A 46 4.27 1.57 -6.16
C VAL A 46 2.79 1.93 -6.22
N VAL A 47 1.90 0.93 -6.12
CA VAL A 47 0.46 1.15 -6.14
C VAL A 47 -0.06 1.48 -4.75
N PHE A 48 -0.94 2.48 -4.63
CA PHE A 48 -1.56 2.85 -3.36
C PHE A 48 -3.09 2.65 -3.44
N HIS A 49 -3.64 1.97 -2.44
CA HIS A 49 -5.08 1.95 -2.19
C HIS A 49 -5.37 2.66 -0.88
N HIS A 50 -6.07 3.79 -0.97
CA HIS A 50 -6.42 4.59 0.18
C HIS A 50 -7.72 4.12 0.80
N LYS A 51 -7.84 4.35 2.11
CA LYS A 51 -9.01 4.01 2.92
C LYS A 51 -9.32 2.52 2.94
N CYS A 52 -8.31 1.68 2.74
CA CYS A 52 -8.49 0.24 2.70
C CYS A 52 -8.12 -0.43 4.02
N VAL A 53 -8.90 -1.45 4.40
CA VAL A 53 -8.59 -2.36 5.49
C VAL A 53 -8.60 -3.81 4.99
N PRO A 54 -7.58 -4.62 5.34
CA PRO A 54 -7.57 -6.03 4.97
C PRO A 54 -8.67 -6.79 5.72
N LEU A 55 -9.30 -7.74 5.04
CA LEU A 55 -10.36 -8.60 5.58
C LEU A 55 -9.88 -10.02 5.78
N SER A 56 -9.22 -10.61 4.78
CA SER A 56 -8.75 -11.98 4.85
C SER A 56 -7.63 -12.27 3.86
N ILE A 57 -6.90 -13.35 4.13
CA ILE A 57 -5.90 -13.92 3.23
C ILE A 57 -6.20 -15.40 3.09
N GLU A 58 -6.21 -15.89 1.85
CA GLU A 58 -6.47 -17.28 1.50
C GLU A 58 -5.32 -17.79 0.62
N LYS A 59 -4.80 -18.99 0.90
CA LYS A 59 -3.80 -19.63 0.05
C LYS A 59 -4.51 -20.43 -1.04
N LEU A 60 -4.24 -20.10 -2.30
CA LEU A 60 -4.78 -20.79 -3.46
C LEU A 60 -4.04 -22.09 -3.74
N GLU A 61 -4.64 -22.97 -4.54
CA GLU A 61 -4.01 -24.21 -5.01
C GLU A 61 -2.70 -23.94 -5.78
N SER A 62 -2.60 -22.79 -6.44
CA SER A 62 -1.36 -22.33 -7.11
C SER A 62 -0.22 -21.98 -6.15
N GLY A 63 -0.49 -21.95 -4.84
CA GLY A 63 0.44 -21.49 -3.80
C GLY A 63 0.45 -19.97 -3.59
N GLN A 64 -0.21 -19.20 -4.45
CA GLN A 64 -0.34 -17.74 -4.30
C GLN A 64 -1.31 -17.38 -3.16
N LEU A 65 -1.12 -16.20 -2.58
CA LEU A 65 -2.00 -15.66 -1.55
C LEU A 65 -3.01 -14.69 -2.15
N LYS A 66 -4.30 -14.99 -2.00
CA LYS A 66 -5.39 -14.08 -2.36
C LYS A 66 -5.75 -13.24 -1.13
N ALA A 67 -5.32 -11.98 -1.16
CA ALA A 67 -5.74 -11.00 -0.16
C ALA A 67 -7.08 -10.38 -0.55
N ARG A 68 -7.97 -10.19 0.43
CA ARG A 68 -9.22 -9.43 0.29
C ARG A 68 -9.15 -8.24 1.22
N TRP A 69 -9.59 -7.08 0.75
CA TRP A 69 -9.70 -5.85 1.53
C TRP A 69 -10.98 -5.13 1.12
N VAL A 70 -11.37 -4.13 1.90
CA VAL A 70 -12.49 -3.24 1.59
C VAL A 70 -12.03 -1.79 1.74
N ASN A 71 -12.47 -0.93 0.84
CA ASN A 71 -12.41 0.51 0.99
C ASN A 71 -13.51 0.96 1.95
N THR A 72 -13.14 1.50 3.10
CA THR A 72 -14.06 1.90 4.16
C THR A 72 -14.93 3.11 3.80
N GLU A 73 -14.59 3.84 2.73
CA GLU A 73 -15.40 4.96 2.23
C GLU A 73 -16.36 4.52 1.12
N THR A 74 -15.89 3.73 0.14
CA THR A 74 -16.74 3.29 -0.99
C THR A 74 -17.49 1.97 -0.75
N GLN A 75 -17.10 1.21 0.29
CA GLN A 75 -17.58 -0.15 0.57
C GLN A 75 -17.28 -1.16 -0.56
N GLU A 76 -16.26 -0.88 -1.37
CA GLU A 76 -15.76 -1.73 -2.46
C GLU A 76 -14.57 -2.59 -2.06
#